data_AF-A0A964VKG9-F1
#
_entry.id   AF-A0A964VKG9-F1
#
_cell.length_a   1.000
_cell.length_b   1.000
_cell.length_c   1.000
_cell.angle_alpha   90.00
_cell.angle_beta   90.00
_cell.angle_gamma   90.00
#
_symmetry.space_group_name_H-M   'P 1'
#
loop_
_entity.id
_entity.type
_entity.pdbx_description
1 polymer ?
#
loop_
_entity_poly.entity_id
_entity_poly.type
_entity_poly.pdbx_seq_one_letter_code
_entity_poly.pdbx_strand_id
1 'polypeptide(L)'
;MFKPTDLFDLDQSEHVAIFEGCAFAWEALTKIRTYVQDNLRPALCNRCEGVAYIGKQVFIGEGTIVEDGAMIKGPAIIGRNCQIRHNAYIREDVIVGDNCVLGNSCEFKNVLLFNNCQVPHFSYVGDSILGYKAHLGAGVKISNVKLVPGNVMVEMDGKPFDTGLRKFGALLSDNTDIGCNSVLNPGSIIGRGSVIYPNTSWRGILPPNHIAKNQAPVEVVVRRARSS
;
A
#
# COMPACT_ATOMS: atom_id res chain seq x y z
N MET A 1 -10.78 6.81 15.62
CA MET A 1 -9.90 5.84 14.94
C MET A 1 -9.79 6.17 13.44
N PHE A 2 -9.58 7.45 13.12
CA PHE A 2 -9.46 7.91 11.74
C PHE A 2 -8.49 9.07 11.59
N LYS A 3 -8.07 9.69 12.71
CA LYS A 3 -7.01 10.70 12.68
C LYS A 3 -5.70 10.01 12.28
N PRO A 4 -4.78 10.72 11.61
CA PRO A 4 -3.46 10.18 11.28
C PRO A 4 -2.77 9.47 12.46
N THR A 5 -2.77 10.10 13.64
CA THR A 5 -2.15 9.57 14.86
C THR A 5 -2.85 8.32 15.42
N ASP A 6 -4.14 8.13 15.12
CA ASP A 6 -4.85 6.92 15.55
C ASP A 6 -4.28 5.67 14.84
N LEU A 7 -3.81 5.83 13.59
CA LEU A 7 -3.42 4.74 12.69
C LEU A 7 -1.90 4.60 12.55
N PHE A 8 -1.17 5.71 12.53
CA PHE A 8 0.25 5.76 12.17
C PHE A 8 1.10 6.41 13.25
N ASP A 9 2.22 5.78 13.58
CA ASP A 9 3.32 6.37 14.33
C ASP A 9 4.07 7.32 13.39
N LEU A 10 3.84 8.62 13.60
CA LEU A 10 4.36 9.66 12.72
C LEU A 10 5.89 9.75 12.81
N ASP A 11 6.51 9.31 13.91
CA ASP A 11 7.98 9.31 14.02
C ASP A 11 8.65 8.30 13.06
N GLN A 12 7.85 7.42 12.44
CA GLN A 12 8.31 6.40 11.49
C GLN A 12 8.21 6.84 10.02
N SER A 13 8.17 8.14 9.75
CA SER A 13 8.22 8.71 8.41
C SER A 13 8.83 10.12 8.40
N GLU A 14 9.68 10.41 7.42
CA GLU A 14 10.15 11.79 7.18
C GLU A 14 9.08 12.66 6.47
N HIS A 15 7.98 12.04 6.03
CA HIS A 15 6.96 12.68 5.19
C HIS A 15 5.66 13.03 5.95
N VAL A 16 5.72 13.18 7.27
CA VAL A 16 4.55 13.42 8.12
C VAL A 16 3.80 14.71 7.82
N ALA A 17 4.49 15.71 7.26
CA ALA A 17 3.88 16.99 6.89
C ALA A 17 2.71 16.84 5.90
N ILE A 18 2.62 15.72 5.17
CA ILE A 18 1.47 15.41 4.31
C ILE A 18 0.14 15.33 5.08
N PHE A 19 0.19 15.01 6.37
CA PHE A 19 -0.99 14.90 7.24
C PHE A 19 -1.40 16.23 7.88
N GLU A 20 -0.65 17.31 7.68
CA GLU A 20 -0.98 18.62 8.24
C GLU A 20 -2.36 19.09 7.77
N GLY A 21 -3.22 19.45 8.73
CA GLY A 21 -4.60 19.86 8.46
C GLY A 21 -5.53 18.73 8.00
N CYS A 22 -5.12 17.46 8.06
CA CYS A 22 -6.02 16.33 7.82
C CYS A 22 -6.84 16.02 9.08
N ALA A 23 -8.17 16.09 8.96
CA ALA A 23 -9.09 15.57 9.98
C ALA A 23 -9.12 14.03 9.94
N PHE A 24 -9.03 13.47 8.73
CA PHE A 24 -8.99 12.04 8.49
C PHE A 24 -7.76 11.64 7.70
N ALA A 25 -7.16 10.50 8.06
CA ALA A 25 -5.93 10.01 7.46
C ALA A 25 -6.00 9.83 5.93
N TRP A 26 -7.17 9.42 5.38
CA TRP A 26 -7.33 9.24 3.93
C TRP A 26 -7.28 10.55 3.15
N GLU A 27 -7.49 11.72 3.79
CA GLU A 27 -7.38 13.01 3.10
C GLU A 27 -5.96 13.26 2.59
N ALA A 28 -4.94 12.68 3.23
CA ALA A 28 -3.56 12.76 2.77
C ALA A 28 -3.38 12.16 1.36
N LEU A 29 -4.22 11.20 0.93
CA LEU A 29 -4.17 10.63 -0.42
C LEU A 29 -4.37 11.68 -1.52
N THR A 30 -5.14 12.73 -1.24
CA THR A 30 -5.37 13.85 -2.17
C THR A 30 -4.18 14.79 -2.25
N LYS A 31 -3.34 14.79 -1.22
CA LYS A 31 -2.19 15.68 -1.07
C LYS A 31 -0.91 15.10 -1.64
N ILE A 32 -0.82 13.76 -1.83
CA ILE A 32 0.41 13.07 -2.28
C ILE A 32 1.02 13.73 -3.51
N ARG A 33 0.23 14.00 -4.55
CA ARG A 33 0.74 14.62 -5.79
C ARG A 33 1.43 15.95 -5.51
N THR A 34 0.73 16.88 -4.87
CA THR A 34 1.25 18.22 -4.58
C THR A 34 2.45 18.13 -3.63
N TYR A 35 2.36 17.26 -2.62
CA TYR A 35 3.45 17.02 -1.69
C TYR A 35 4.72 16.52 -2.41
N VAL A 36 4.60 15.56 -3.33
CA VAL A 36 5.73 15.10 -4.14
C VAL A 36 6.27 16.22 -5.01
N GLN A 37 5.43 17.02 -5.65
CA GLN A 37 5.87 18.16 -6.47
C GLN A 37 6.70 19.17 -5.67
N ASP A 38 6.29 19.48 -4.44
CA ASP A 38 6.93 20.51 -3.62
C ASP A 38 8.23 20.00 -2.95
N ASN A 39 8.27 18.71 -2.59
CA ASN A 39 9.36 18.13 -1.79
C ASN A 39 10.37 17.31 -2.59
N LEU A 40 10.03 16.88 -3.82
CA LEU A 40 10.94 16.11 -4.65
C LEU A 40 12.17 16.94 -5.03
N ARG A 41 13.35 16.37 -4.75
CA ARG A 41 14.65 16.87 -5.22
C ARG A 41 15.33 15.72 -5.97
N PRO A 42 15.20 15.64 -7.31
CA PRO A 42 15.67 14.46 -8.05
C PRO A 42 17.16 14.20 -7.81
N ALA A 43 17.48 13.00 -7.35
CA ALA A 43 18.83 12.50 -7.15
C ALA A 43 18.79 10.98 -7.07
N LEU A 44 19.79 10.32 -7.66
CA LEU A 44 19.88 8.86 -7.70
C LEU A 44 21.10 8.44 -6.87
N CYS A 45 20.87 8.13 -5.59
CA CYS A 45 21.90 7.67 -4.66
C CYS A 45 21.89 6.14 -4.50
N ASN A 46 21.19 5.43 -5.38
CA ASN A 46 21.00 3.99 -5.35
C ASN A 46 22.11 3.24 -6.09
N ARG A 47 22.16 1.92 -5.89
CA ARG A 47 22.89 0.97 -6.75
C ARG A 47 21.90 0.23 -7.63
N CYS A 48 22.24 0.03 -8.91
CA CYS A 48 21.49 -0.85 -9.80
C CYS A 48 22.16 -2.22 -9.90
N GLU A 49 21.38 -3.28 -9.86
CA GLU A 49 21.77 -4.67 -10.14
C GLU A 49 21.06 -5.13 -11.41
N GLY A 50 21.61 -4.73 -12.55
CA GLY A 50 21.00 -4.90 -13.88
C GLY A 50 20.56 -3.56 -14.49
N VAL A 51 19.59 -3.61 -15.39
CA VAL A 51 19.07 -2.44 -16.12
C VAL A 51 17.66 -2.12 -15.66
N ALA A 52 17.47 -0.92 -15.12
CA ALA A 52 16.17 -0.39 -14.72
C ALA A 52 15.84 0.89 -15.48
N TYR A 53 14.56 1.15 -15.75
CA TYR A 53 14.12 2.46 -16.20
C TYR A 53 13.85 3.35 -14.99
N ILE A 54 14.55 4.48 -14.89
CA ILE A 54 14.33 5.46 -13.82
C ILE A 54 14.01 6.82 -14.46
N GLY A 55 12.82 7.34 -14.17
CA GLY A 55 12.33 8.61 -14.67
C GLY A 55 13.11 9.81 -14.12
N LYS A 56 13.05 10.94 -14.84
CA LYS A 56 13.78 12.17 -14.46
C LYS A 56 13.31 12.81 -13.16
N GLN A 57 12.08 12.51 -12.73
CA GLN A 57 11.47 13.05 -11.52
C GLN A 57 11.49 12.01 -10.41
N VAL A 58 12.67 11.48 -10.09
CA VAL A 58 12.80 10.44 -9.06
C VAL A 58 13.93 10.82 -8.12
N PHE A 59 13.67 10.68 -6.82
CA PHE A 59 14.67 10.65 -5.78
C PHE A 59 14.77 9.22 -5.22
N ILE A 60 15.99 8.70 -5.10
CA ILE A 60 16.27 7.42 -4.43
C ILE A 60 17.42 7.61 -3.46
N GLY A 61 17.17 7.31 -2.18
CA GLY A 61 18.11 7.44 -1.09
C GLY A 61 19.27 6.43 -1.13
N GLU A 62 20.31 6.73 -0.35
CA GLU A 62 21.52 5.90 -0.25
C GLU A 62 21.21 4.48 0.24
N GLY A 63 22.01 3.51 -0.25
CA GLY A 63 21.90 2.10 0.14
C GLY A 63 20.73 1.36 -0.49
N THR A 64 19.82 2.06 -1.19
CA THR A 64 18.74 1.42 -1.93
C THR A 64 19.28 0.65 -3.13
N ILE A 65 18.81 -0.59 -3.30
CA ILE A 65 19.16 -1.47 -4.41
C ILE A 65 17.98 -1.52 -5.38
N VAL A 66 18.27 -1.36 -6.67
CA VAL A 66 17.29 -1.45 -7.76
C VAL A 66 17.69 -2.61 -8.67
N GLU A 67 16.90 -3.68 -8.66
CA GLU A 67 17.14 -4.88 -9.45
C GLU A 67 16.71 -4.68 -10.92
N ASP A 68 17.21 -5.58 -11.78
CA ASP A 68 16.95 -5.63 -13.21
C ASP A 68 15.45 -5.56 -13.57
N GLY A 69 15.12 -4.88 -14.66
CA GLY A 69 13.75 -4.79 -15.18
C GLY A 69 12.80 -3.91 -14.37
N ALA A 70 13.21 -3.36 -13.22
CA ALA A 70 12.39 -2.40 -12.50
C ALA A 70 12.07 -1.16 -13.35
N MET A 71 10.82 -0.71 -13.29
CA MET A 71 10.36 0.51 -13.97
C MET A 71 9.87 1.52 -12.94
N ILE A 72 10.67 2.57 -12.73
CA ILE A 72 10.38 3.68 -11.83
C ILE A 72 10.03 4.90 -12.68
N LYS A 73 8.74 5.08 -12.99
CA LYS A 73 8.26 6.16 -13.86
C LYS A 73 8.33 7.52 -13.19
N GLY A 74 7.93 7.59 -11.92
CA GLY A 74 7.83 8.84 -11.14
C GLY A 74 6.64 9.73 -11.54
N PRO A 75 6.43 10.85 -10.82
CA PRO A 75 7.31 11.35 -9.78
C PRO A 75 7.29 10.48 -8.51
N ALA A 76 8.47 10.22 -7.95
CA ALA A 76 8.61 9.33 -6.78
C ALA A 76 9.74 9.77 -5.84
N ILE A 77 9.50 9.61 -4.54
CA ILE A 77 10.49 9.82 -3.47
C ILE A 77 10.67 8.47 -2.77
N ILE A 78 11.87 7.91 -2.82
CA ILE A 78 12.19 6.62 -2.24
C ILE A 78 13.33 6.80 -1.24
N GLY A 79 13.11 6.35 0.00
CA GLY A 79 14.06 6.44 1.10
C GLY A 79 15.32 5.59 0.93
N ARG A 80 16.04 5.44 2.03
CA ARG A 80 17.31 4.74 2.15
C ARG A 80 17.12 3.25 2.37
N ASN A 81 18.12 2.47 1.98
CA ASN A 81 18.21 1.03 2.24
C ASN A 81 16.98 0.21 1.78
N CYS A 82 16.27 0.69 0.76
CA CYS A 82 15.13 -0.02 0.19
C CYS A 82 15.60 -1.10 -0.79
N GLN A 83 14.74 -2.08 -1.04
CA GLN A 83 14.92 -3.05 -2.13
C GLN A 83 13.81 -2.85 -3.15
N ILE A 84 14.15 -2.38 -4.34
CA ILE A 84 13.26 -2.33 -5.48
C ILE A 84 13.57 -3.55 -6.35
N ARG A 85 12.73 -4.57 -6.23
CA ARG A 85 13.00 -5.90 -6.79
C ARG A 85 12.64 -6.00 -8.26
N HIS A 86 13.08 -7.10 -8.87
CA HIS A 86 12.93 -7.40 -10.29
C HIS A 86 11.50 -7.13 -10.79
N ASN A 87 11.38 -6.37 -11.87
CA ASN A 87 10.11 -5.98 -12.50
C ASN A 87 9.09 -5.27 -11.58
N ALA A 88 9.51 -4.64 -10.48
CA ALA A 88 8.65 -3.72 -9.76
C ALA A 88 8.25 -2.53 -10.66
N TYR A 89 6.97 -2.17 -10.65
CA TYR A 89 6.45 -1.03 -11.41
C TYR A 89 6.01 0.10 -10.47
N ILE A 90 6.83 1.12 -10.37
CA ILE A 90 6.58 2.31 -9.56
C ILE A 90 6.09 3.42 -10.48
N ARG A 91 4.85 3.86 -10.28
CA ARG A 91 4.19 4.85 -11.15
C ARG A 91 4.41 6.27 -10.64
N GLU A 92 3.45 7.14 -10.95
CA GLU A 92 3.33 8.47 -10.40
C GLU A 92 2.89 8.49 -8.93
N ASP A 93 3.28 9.56 -8.24
CA ASP A 93 2.78 9.95 -6.92
C ASP A 93 3.11 8.88 -5.84
N VAL A 94 4.37 8.40 -5.80
CA VAL A 94 4.81 7.36 -4.85
C VAL A 94 5.82 7.91 -3.84
N ILE A 95 5.54 7.73 -2.55
CA ILE A 95 6.42 8.09 -1.43
C ILE A 95 6.72 6.83 -0.63
N VAL A 96 8.00 6.57 -0.37
CA VAL A 96 8.46 5.37 0.35
C VAL A 96 9.49 5.79 1.40
N GLY A 97 9.25 5.42 2.66
CA GLY A 97 10.20 5.56 3.75
C GLY A 97 11.39 4.60 3.65
N ASP A 98 12.19 4.54 4.70
CA ASP A 98 13.43 3.77 4.72
C ASP A 98 13.19 2.26 4.94
N ASN A 99 14.12 1.44 4.47
CA ASN A 99 14.16 -0.01 4.69
C ASN A 99 12.92 -0.76 4.16
N CYS A 100 12.28 -0.21 3.12
CA CYS A 100 11.10 -0.84 2.51
C CYS A 100 11.48 -1.87 1.45
N VAL A 101 10.60 -2.84 1.22
CA VAL A 101 10.70 -3.77 0.08
C VAL A 101 9.56 -3.51 -0.89
N LEU A 102 9.93 -3.08 -2.09
CA LEU A 102 9.05 -2.95 -3.25
C LEU A 102 9.31 -4.15 -4.16
N GLY A 103 8.42 -5.12 -4.03
CA GLY A 103 8.66 -6.50 -4.41
C GLY A 103 8.59 -6.83 -5.90
N ASN A 104 8.92 -8.09 -6.20
CA ASN A 104 8.90 -8.59 -7.57
C ASN A 104 7.49 -8.49 -8.15
N SER A 105 7.40 -7.89 -9.33
CA SER A 105 6.13 -7.71 -10.05
C SER A 105 5.04 -7.05 -9.20
N CYS A 106 5.43 -6.18 -8.26
CA CYS A 106 4.49 -5.32 -7.54
C CYS A 106 4.28 -4.01 -8.30
N GLU A 107 3.05 -3.48 -8.28
CA GLU A 107 2.73 -2.16 -8.85
C GLU A 107 2.27 -1.19 -7.74
N PHE A 108 2.82 0.03 -7.78
CA PHE A 108 2.54 1.10 -6.82
C PHE A 108 2.10 2.36 -7.54
N LYS A 109 1.02 3.01 -7.04
CA LYS A 109 0.52 4.27 -7.60
C LYS A 109 -0.23 5.10 -6.55
N ASN A 110 0.13 6.37 -6.39
CA ASN A 110 -0.52 7.26 -5.41
C ASN A 110 -0.48 6.64 -3.99
N VAL A 111 0.71 6.37 -3.47
CA VAL A 111 0.90 5.66 -2.21
C VAL A 111 1.91 6.34 -1.30
N LEU A 112 1.71 6.16 0.00
CA LEU A 112 2.67 6.50 1.05
C LEU A 112 2.99 5.25 1.87
N LEU A 113 4.24 4.82 1.85
CA LEU A 113 4.76 3.73 2.69
C LEU A 113 5.65 4.34 3.77
N PHE A 114 5.39 3.98 5.02
CA PHE A 114 6.23 4.33 6.17
C PHE A 114 7.46 3.43 6.23
N ASN A 115 8.35 3.70 7.19
CA ASN A 115 9.57 2.92 7.34
C ASN A 115 9.27 1.41 7.52
N ASN A 116 10.14 0.57 6.98
CA ASN A 116 10.13 -0.89 7.11
C ASN A 116 8.88 -1.60 6.53
N CYS A 117 8.10 -0.95 5.66
CA CYS A 117 7.02 -1.65 4.96
C CYS A 117 7.55 -2.76 4.04
N GLN A 118 6.83 -3.88 3.99
CA GLN A 118 7.23 -5.05 3.21
C GLN A 118 6.11 -5.44 2.22
N VAL A 119 6.34 -5.23 0.93
CA VAL A 119 5.41 -5.61 -0.14
C VAL A 119 6.16 -6.46 -1.17
N PRO A 120 6.50 -7.71 -0.83
CA PRO A 120 7.60 -8.44 -1.46
C PRO A 120 7.24 -9.14 -2.78
N HIS A 121 5.96 -9.45 -3.04
CA HIS A 121 5.59 -10.28 -4.20
C HIS A 121 4.18 -9.97 -4.77
N PHE A 122 4.09 -9.80 -6.10
CA PHE A 122 2.88 -9.89 -6.93
C PHE A 122 1.67 -9.06 -6.44
N SER A 123 1.92 -7.89 -5.87
CA SER A 123 0.88 -7.08 -5.24
C SER A 123 0.58 -5.79 -6.01
N TYR A 124 -0.67 -5.36 -6.00
CA TYR A 124 -1.05 -4.03 -6.48
C TYR A 124 -1.45 -3.16 -5.29
N VAL A 125 -0.80 -1.99 -5.17
CA VAL A 125 -1.02 -1.00 -4.10
C VAL A 125 -1.33 0.34 -4.76
N GLY A 126 -2.61 0.74 -4.73
CA GLY A 126 -3.07 2.00 -5.33
C GLY A 126 -3.85 2.85 -4.33
N ASP A 127 -3.64 4.16 -4.33
CA ASP A 127 -4.39 5.14 -3.51
C ASP A 127 -4.47 4.71 -2.03
N SER A 128 -3.31 4.40 -1.44
CA SER A 128 -3.22 3.73 -0.13
C SER A 128 -2.08 4.26 0.74
N ILE A 129 -2.23 4.11 2.06
CA ILE A 129 -1.19 4.45 3.04
C ILE A 129 -0.88 3.20 3.86
N LEU A 130 0.40 2.84 3.92
CA LEU A 130 0.92 1.71 4.69
C LEU A 130 1.80 2.25 5.82
N GLY A 131 1.41 1.95 7.05
CA GLY A 131 2.08 2.34 8.29
C GLY A 131 3.35 1.55 8.56
N TYR A 132 4.03 1.94 9.62
CA TYR A 132 5.32 1.37 10.03
C TYR A 132 5.23 -0.15 10.12
N LYS A 133 6.17 -0.86 9.46
CA LYS A 133 6.21 -2.33 9.44
C LYS A 133 4.94 -3.02 8.92
N ALA A 134 4.07 -2.33 8.17
CA ALA A 134 2.98 -3.01 7.48
C ALA A 134 3.54 -4.01 6.44
N HIS A 135 2.96 -5.20 6.39
CA HIS A 135 3.38 -6.29 5.52
C HIS A 135 2.22 -6.82 4.67
N LEU A 136 2.47 -6.96 3.38
CA LEU A 136 1.57 -7.59 2.43
C LEU A 136 2.12 -8.95 2.01
N GLY A 137 1.37 -10.01 2.25
CA GLY A 137 1.67 -11.34 1.74
C GLY A 137 1.64 -11.37 0.20
N ALA A 138 2.21 -12.42 -0.37
CA ALA A 138 2.29 -12.58 -1.81
C ALA A 138 0.90 -12.53 -2.46
N GLY A 139 0.78 -11.75 -3.53
CA GLY A 139 -0.46 -11.70 -4.29
C GLY A 139 -1.59 -10.92 -3.62
N VAL A 140 -1.32 -10.01 -2.67
CA VAL A 140 -2.37 -9.14 -2.13
C VAL A 140 -2.77 -8.09 -3.17
N LYS A 141 -4.08 -7.85 -3.32
CA LYS A 141 -4.61 -6.79 -4.19
C LYS A 141 -5.35 -5.76 -3.36
N ILE A 142 -4.93 -4.51 -3.43
CA ILE A 142 -5.67 -3.38 -2.86
C ILE A 142 -6.47 -2.73 -3.97
N SER A 143 -7.76 -3.05 -4.03
CA SER A 143 -8.68 -2.42 -4.97
C SER A 143 -8.97 -1.00 -4.51
N ASN A 144 -8.78 -0.03 -5.40
CA ASN A 144 -8.91 1.40 -5.09
C ASN A 144 -10.15 2.06 -5.70
N VAL A 145 -10.95 1.35 -6.50
CA VAL A 145 -12.10 1.93 -7.19
C VAL A 145 -13.34 1.05 -7.01
N LYS A 146 -14.47 1.68 -6.69
CA LYS A 146 -15.76 0.99 -6.70
C LYS A 146 -16.19 0.66 -8.13
N LEU A 147 -16.75 -0.53 -8.31
CA LEU A 147 -17.41 -0.95 -9.55
C LEU A 147 -18.61 -0.05 -9.89
N VAL A 148 -19.40 0.29 -8.86
CA VAL A 148 -20.52 1.24 -9.02
C VAL A 148 -20.04 2.70 -8.93
N PRO A 149 -20.69 3.63 -9.64
CA PRO A 149 -20.37 5.06 -9.57
C PRO A 149 -20.39 5.65 -8.14
N GLY A 150 -19.76 6.81 -7.99
CA GLY A 150 -19.71 7.58 -6.74
C GLY A 150 -18.45 7.33 -5.90
N ASN A 151 -18.40 8.01 -4.76
CA ASN A 151 -17.26 8.02 -3.85
C ASN A 151 -17.17 6.75 -2.99
N VAL A 152 -15.97 6.42 -2.55
CA VAL A 152 -15.73 5.37 -1.56
C VAL A 152 -16.33 5.80 -0.22
N MET A 153 -17.10 4.91 0.39
CA MET A 153 -17.74 5.14 1.69
C MET A 153 -17.00 4.34 2.75
N VAL A 154 -16.84 4.92 3.94
CA VAL A 154 -16.34 4.22 5.14
C VAL A 154 -17.44 4.18 6.19
N GLU A 155 -17.44 3.19 7.08
CA GLU A 155 -18.39 3.14 8.18
C GLU A 155 -17.86 3.97 9.35
N MET A 156 -18.66 4.90 9.87
CA MET A 156 -18.33 5.70 11.04
C MET A 156 -19.55 5.76 11.96
N ASP A 157 -19.39 5.31 13.20
CA ASP A 157 -20.45 5.25 14.20
C ASP A 157 -21.71 4.50 13.70
N GLY A 158 -21.49 3.38 12.99
CA GLY A 158 -22.54 2.55 12.40
C GLY A 158 -23.27 3.17 11.21
N LYS A 159 -22.76 4.30 10.67
CA LYS A 159 -23.36 5.00 9.54
C LYS A 159 -22.37 5.11 8.37
N PRO A 160 -22.84 5.04 7.11
CA PRO A 160 -22.00 5.35 5.97
C PRO A 160 -21.53 6.80 5.99
N PHE A 161 -20.24 7.00 5.82
CA PHE A 161 -19.58 8.30 5.72
C PHE A 161 -18.92 8.43 4.34
N ASP A 162 -19.22 9.52 3.63
CA ASP A 162 -18.62 9.81 2.32
C ASP A 162 -17.21 10.36 2.52
N THR A 163 -16.21 9.68 1.98
CA THR A 163 -14.80 10.12 2.07
C THR A 163 -14.49 11.30 1.13
N GLY A 164 -15.37 11.58 0.17
CA GLY A 164 -15.11 12.51 -0.93
C GLY A 164 -14.22 11.94 -2.04
N LEU A 165 -13.75 10.70 -1.90
CA LEU A 165 -12.74 10.12 -2.79
C LEU A 165 -13.38 9.16 -3.80
N ARG A 166 -13.21 9.43 -5.10
CA ARG A 166 -13.56 8.44 -6.14
C ARG A 166 -12.67 7.20 -6.08
N LYS A 167 -11.40 7.41 -5.72
CA LYS A 167 -10.40 6.35 -5.53
C LYS A 167 -9.84 6.38 -4.13
N PHE A 168 -9.91 5.24 -3.45
CA PHE A 168 -9.34 5.03 -2.12
C PHE A 168 -9.15 3.52 -1.97
N GLY A 169 -7.90 3.08 -1.89
CA GLY A 169 -7.50 1.70 -1.64
C GLY A 169 -7.69 1.33 -0.18
N ALA A 170 -6.61 1.37 0.59
CA ALA A 170 -6.61 0.99 1.99
C ALA A 170 -5.72 1.87 2.87
N LEU A 171 -6.04 1.93 4.15
CA LEU A 171 -5.15 2.39 5.21
C LEU A 171 -4.73 1.19 6.04
N LEU A 172 -3.46 0.81 5.98
CA LEU A 172 -2.88 -0.24 6.79
C LEU A 172 -2.09 0.41 7.92
N SER A 173 -2.59 0.33 9.14
CA SER A 173 -1.92 0.92 10.31
C SER A 173 -0.59 0.22 10.62
N ASP A 174 0.12 0.70 11.63
CA ASP A 174 1.41 0.10 11.98
C ASP A 174 1.29 -1.36 12.42
N ASN A 175 2.30 -2.15 12.04
CA ASN A 175 2.44 -3.58 12.35
C ASN A 175 1.23 -4.42 11.91
N THR A 176 0.62 -4.10 10.78
CA THR A 176 -0.44 -4.94 10.19
C THR A 176 0.12 -5.99 9.24
N ASP A 177 -0.43 -7.19 9.27
CA ASP A 177 -0.09 -8.28 8.37
C ASP A 177 -1.29 -8.70 7.52
N ILE A 178 -1.14 -8.64 6.20
CA ILE A 178 -2.18 -9.09 5.26
C ILE A 178 -1.74 -10.40 4.61
N GLY A 179 -2.48 -11.48 4.83
CA GLY A 179 -2.14 -12.80 4.33
C GLY A 179 -2.23 -12.91 2.80
N CYS A 180 -1.47 -13.86 2.24
CA CYS A 180 -1.35 -14.08 0.81
C CYS A 180 -2.69 -14.20 0.08
N ASN A 181 -2.73 -13.74 -1.17
CA ASN A 181 -3.91 -13.79 -2.04
C ASN A 181 -5.18 -13.11 -1.49
N SER A 182 -5.05 -12.26 -0.47
CA SER A 182 -6.18 -11.47 0.04
C SER A 182 -6.49 -10.28 -0.87
N VAL A 183 -7.75 -9.85 -0.85
CA VAL A 183 -8.21 -8.65 -1.53
C VAL A 183 -8.73 -7.66 -0.49
N LEU A 184 -8.15 -6.46 -0.47
CA LEU A 184 -8.68 -5.35 0.29
C LEU A 184 -9.55 -4.50 -0.64
N ASN A 185 -10.83 -4.37 -0.31
CA ASN A 185 -11.78 -3.57 -1.08
C ASN A 185 -11.57 -2.08 -0.82
N PRO A 186 -12.08 -1.20 -1.72
CA PRO A 186 -11.92 0.24 -1.57
C PRO A 186 -12.41 0.74 -0.21
N GLY A 187 -11.58 1.52 0.48
CA GLY A 187 -11.85 2.09 1.80
C GLY A 187 -11.60 1.13 2.96
N SER A 188 -10.82 0.07 2.76
CA SER A 188 -10.44 -0.84 3.86
C SER A 188 -9.49 -0.14 4.84
N ILE A 189 -9.79 -0.21 6.13
CA ILE A 189 -8.94 0.38 7.18
C ILE A 189 -8.59 -0.72 8.18
N ILE A 190 -7.31 -1.03 8.31
CA ILE A 190 -6.81 -2.10 9.18
C ILE A 190 -6.08 -1.45 10.35
N GLY A 191 -6.59 -1.67 11.56
CA GLY A 191 -6.06 -1.11 12.80
C GLY A 191 -4.71 -1.71 13.18
N ARG A 192 -3.98 -1.01 14.06
CA ARG A 192 -2.62 -1.37 14.48
C ARG A 192 -2.53 -2.80 15.00
N GLY A 193 -1.47 -3.52 14.63
CA GLY A 193 -1.22 -4.88 15.11
C GLY A 193 -2.22 -5.94 14.62
N SER A 194 -3.09 -5.59 13.66
CA SER A 194 -4.12 -6.50 13.19
C SER A 194 -3.67 -7.35 12.01
N VAL A 195 -4.28 -8.54 11.89
CA VAL A 195 -3.91 -9.54 10.90
C VAL A 195 -5.13 -9.93 10.06
N ILE A 196 -4.97 -9.96 8.75
CA ILE A 196 -5.92 -10.59 7.83
C ILE A 196 -5.33 -11.92 7.39
N TYR A 197 -6.05 -13.04 7.58
CA TYR A 197 -5.58 -14.35 7.13
C TYR A 197 -5.59 -14.47 5.60
N PRO A 198 -4.76 -15.37 5.02
CA PRO A 198 -4.73 -15.60 3.58
C PRO A 198 -6.10 -15.90 2.97
N ASN A 199 -6.24 -15.58 1.68
CA ASN A 199 -7.46 -15.80 0.89
C ASN A 199 -8.71 -15.11 1.49
N THR A 200 -8.54 -13.93 2.09
CA THR A 200 -9.64 -13.14 2.64
C THR A 200 -10.00 -11.99 1.69
N SER A 201 -11.29 -11.81 1.41
CA SER A 201 -11.81 -10.59 0.80
C SER A 201 -12.38 -9.70 1.89
N TRP A 202 -11.75 -8.55 2.14
CA TRP A 202 -12.07 -7.66 3.26
C TRP A 202 -12.65 -6.33 2.79
N ARG A 203 -13.62 -5.79 3.53
CA ARG A 203 -14.17 -4.44 3.40
C ARG A 203 -14.50 -3.90 4.79
N GLY A 204 -14.25 -2.62 5.00
CA GLY A 204 -14.57 -1.93 6.24
C GLY A 204 -13.38 -1.82 7.18
N ILE A 205 -13.66 -1.70 8.47
CA ILE A 205 -12.66 -1.36 9.49
C ILE A 205 -12.39 -2.59 10.35
N LEU A 206 -11.14 -3.06 10.37
CA LEU A 206 -10.68 -4.06 11.34
C LEU A 206 -10.09 -3.30 12.53
N PRO A 207 -10.63 -3.43 13.76
CA PRO A 207 -10.08 -2.72 14.92
C PRO A 207 -8.64 -3.17 15.22
N PRO A 208 -7.85 -2.40 16.01
CA PRO A 208 -6.50 -2.75 16.41
C PRO A 208 -6.44 -4.07 17.17
N ASN A 209 -5.34 -4.82 17.02
CA ASN A 209 -5.09 -6.11 17.66
C ASN A 209 -6.17 -7.18 17.40
N HIS A 210 -6.76 -7.17 16.21
CA HIS A 210 -7.76 -8.16 15.79
C HIS A 210 -7.25 -9.02 14.65
N ILE A 211 -7.80 -10.23 14.54
CA ILE A 211 -7.51 -11.15 13.44
C ILE A 211 -8.80 -11.42 12.67
N ALA A 212 -8.81 -11.06 11.38
CA ALA A 212 -9.87 -11.47 10.46
C ALA A 212 -9.52 -12.81 9.81
N LYS A 213 -10.37 -13.82 10.02
CA LYS A 213 -10.20 -15.18 9.48
C LYS A 213 -11.31 -15.48 8.48
N ASN A 214 -10.96 -16.08 7.35
CA ASN A 214 -11.93 -16.68 6.44
C ASN A 214 -12.20 -18.14 6.86
N GLN A 215 -13.46 -18.51 7.06
CA GLN A 215 -13.90 -19.85 7.45
C GLN A 215 -14.77 -20.51 6.38
N ALA A 216 -14.38 -20.40 5.10
CA ALA A 216 -15.06 -21.14 4.03
C ALA A 216 -14.77 -22.65 4.18
N PRO A 217 -15.79 -23.53 4.23
CA PRO A 217 -15.59 -24.97 4.25
C PRO A 217 -14.99 -25.44 2.92
N VAL A 218 -14.07 -26.41 2.98
CA VAL A 218 -13.58 -27.10 1.79
C VAL A 218 -14.39 -28.38 1.63
N GLU A 219 -15.15 -28.46 0.54
CA GLU A 219 -15.86 -29.69 0.16
C GLU A 219 -14.97 -30.56 -0.73
N VAL A 220 -14.81 -31.84 -0.37
CA VAL A 220 -14.08 -32.83 -1.18
C VAL A 220 -15.10 -33.78 -1.80
N VAL A 221 -15.28 -33.70 -3.13
CA VAL A 221 -16.21 -34.54 -3.88
C VAL A 221 -15.48 -35.48 -4.83
N VAL A 222 -16.11 -36.61 -5.18
CA VAL A 222 -15.56 -37.56 -6.15
C VAL A 222 -15.55 -36.93 -7.54
N ARG A 223 -14.36 -36.79 -8.15
CA ARG A 223 -14.20 -36.32 -9.52
C ARG A 223 -14.67 -37.41 -10.50
N ARG A 224 -15.75 -37.16 -11.25
CA ARG A 224 -16.15 -38.05 -12.36
C ARG A 224 -15.04 -38.08 -13.41
N ALA A 225 -14.69 -39.27 -13.91
CA ALA A 225 -13.73 -39.42 -14.99
C ALA A 225 -14.20 -38.62 -16.22
N ARG A 226 -13.27 -37.98 -16.93
CA ARG A 226 -13.59 -37.37 -18.24
C ARG A 226 -13.92 -38.52 -19.19
N SER A 227 -15.11 -38.53 -19.77
CA SER A 227 -15.39 -39.35 -20.95
C SER A 227 -14.43 -38.91 -22.05
N SER A 228 -13.61 -39.84 -22.53
CA SER A 228 -12.70 -39.67 -23.66
C SER A 228 -13.42 -39.20 -24.92
#